data_AF-A0A382GKW4-F1
#
_entry.id   AF-A0A382GKW4-F1
#
_cell.length_a   1.000
_cell.length_b   1.000
_cell.length_c   1.000
_cell.angle_alpha   90.00
_cell.angle_beta   90.00
_cell.angle_gamma   90.00
#
_symmetry.space_group_name_H-M   'P 1'
#
loop_
_entity.id
_entity.type
_entity.pdbx_description
1 polymer ?
#
loop_
_entity_poly.entity_id
_entity_poly.type
_entity_poly.pdbx_seq_one_letter_code
_entity_poly.pdbx_strand_id
1 'polypeptide(L)'
;MELKKIKELVTVGSGDLIGTSLSAIFWFFLASQIEPNAYGQLQWFIAIAGILSSVALIGNVSTITVYVSKNIPIQSALNFISLLASAILALIVIILFPSFNVIDSGILLVAYVINSLAVGDLLGRKQFREYSKYTIVQKGLTLGLGFLFYYLFGYEAILFALVLTYVLHYKRIISIFQQVRINFGLLR
;
A
#
# COMPACT_ATOMS: atom_id res chain seq x y z
N MET A 1 -18.96 -23.63 13.09
CA MET A 1 -18.97 -22.52 12.12
C MET A 1 -18.57 -21.20 12.76
N GLU A 2 -19.16 -20.83 13.90
CA GLU A 2 -18.84 -19.59 14.64
C GLU A 2 -17.38 -19.49 15.11
N LEU A 3 -16.81 -20.57 15.67
CA LEU A 3 -15.41 -20.59 16.15
C LEU A 3 -14.39 -20.25 15.05
N LYS A 4 -14.66 -20.67 13.80
CA LYS A 4 -13.80 -20.40 12.63
C LYS A 4 -13.84 -18.92 12.26
N LYS A 5 -15.03 -18.31 12.25
CA LYS A 5 -15.20 -16.87 11.98
C LYS A 5 -14.49 -16.02 13.05
N ILE A 6 -14.61 -16.39 14.32
CA ILE A 6 -13.91 -15.71 15.43
C ILE A 6 -12.40 -15.80 15.23
N LYS A 7 -11.88 -16.98 14.89
CA LYS A 7 -10.45 -17.16 14.63
C LYS A 7 -9.95 -16.31 13.45
N GLU A 8 -10.73 -16.23 12.38
CA GLU A 8 -10.40 -15.39 11.21
C GLU A 8 -10.40 -13.90 11.57
N LEU A 9 -11.39 -13.44 12.32
CA LEU A 9 -11.46 -12.06 12.83
C LEU A 9 -10.27 -11.73 13.74
N VAL A 10 -9.96 -12.61 14.68
CA VAL A 10 -8.79 -12.48 15.56
C VAL A 10 -7.49 -12.44 14.76
N THR A 11 -7.40 -13.22 13.68
CA THR A 11 -6.22 -13.22 12.79
C THR A 11 -6.02 -11.86 12.12
N VAL A 12 -7.09 -11.28 11.56
CA VAL A 12 -7.06 -9.93 10.95
C VAL A 12 -6.70 -8.89 12.01
N GLY A 13 -7.46 -8.85 13.11
CA GLY A 13 -7.28 -7.83 14.16
C GLY A 13 -5.92 -7.89 14.85
N SER A 14 -5.39 -9.08 15.14
CA SER A 14 -4.03 -9.22 15.69
C SER A 14 -2.96 -8.75 14.72
N GLY A 15 -3.12 -9.03 13.42
CA GLY A 15 -2.23 -8.52 12.37
C GLY A 15 -2.17 -7.00 12.34
N ASP A 16 -3.34 -6.34 12.43
CA ASP A 16 -3.44 -4.89 12.43
C ASP A 16 -2.87 -4.25 13.69
N LEU A 17 -3.13 -4.84 14.86
CA LEU A 17 -2.59 -4.36 16.13
C LEU A 17 -1.05 -4.46 16.17
N ILE A 18 -0.50 -5.61 15.78
CA ILE A 18 0.95 -5.81 15.72
C ILE A 18 1.56 -4.85 14.69
N GLY A 19 0.98 -4.78 13.49
CA GLY A 19 1.46 -3.91 12.42
C GLY A 19 1.44 -2.43 12.81
N THR A 20 0.37 -1.96 13.45
CA THR A 20 0.25 -0.58 13.93
C THR A 20 1.28 -0.27 15.01
N SER A 21 1.51 -1.20 15.94
CA SER A 21 2.53 -1.06 17.00
C SER A 21 3.94 -0.93 16.40
N LEU A 22 4.28 -1.75 15.40
CA LEU A 22 5.58 -1.68 14.71
C LEU A 22 5.78 -0.34 13.99
N SER A 23 4.74 0.15 13.28
CA SER A 23 4.80 1.47 12.65
C SER A 23 4.90 2.61 13.66
N ALA A 24 4.19 2.53 14.79
CA ALA A 24 4.25 3.55 15.83
C ALA A 24 5.67 3.67 16.40
N ILE A 25 6.33 2.54 16.69
CA ILE A 25 7.73 2.52 17.15
C ILE A 25 8.63 3.23 16.14
N PHE A 26 8.51 2.91 14.85
CA PHE A 26 9.31 3.53 13.80
C PHE A 26 9.09 5.06 13.74
N TRP A 27 7.84 5.51 13.70
CA TRP A 27 7.54 6.94 13.56
C TRP A 27 7.90 7.75 14.80
N PHE A 28 7.69 7.22 16.01
CA PHE A 28 8.13 7.88 17.23
C PHE A 28 9.65 7.95 17.33
N PHE A 29 10.35 6.88 16.95
CA PHE A 29 11.80 6.92 16.82
C PHE A 29 12.21 8.03 15.87
N LEU A 30 11.68 8.05 14.64
CA LEU A 30 12.09 9.02 13.65
C LEU A 30 11.82 10.46 14.10
N ALA A 31 10.66 10.73 14.71
CA ALA A 31 10.31 12.03 15.26
C ALA A 31 11.27 12.49 16.37
N SER A 32 11.90 11.56 17.10
CA SER A 32 12.93 11.90 18.10
C SER A 32 14.31 12.19 17.50
N GLN A 33 14.57 11.74 16.27
CA GLN A 33 15.89 11.79 15.65
C GLN A 33 16.07 12.92 14.62
N ILE A 34 15.00 13.45 14.06
CA ILE A 34 15.07 14.46 12.99
C ILE A 34 14.40 15.77 13.41
N GLU A 35 14.83 16.88 12.81
CA GLU A 35 14.26 18.19 13.09
C GLU A 35 12.76 18.24 12.73
N PRO A 36 11.95 19.03 13.46
CA PRO A 36 10.52 19.17 13.16
C PRO A 36 10.22 19.57 11.71
N ASN A 37 11.07 20.41 11.11
CA ASN A 37 10.93 20.83 9.71
C ASN A 37 11.13 19.65 8.74
N ALA A 38 12.19 18.85 8.93
CA ALA A 38 12.46 17.65 8.14
C ALA A 38 11.35 16.60 8.28
N TYR A 39 10.86 16.38 9.51
CA TYR A 39 9.72 15.49 9.76
C TYR A 39 8.45 15.99 9.07
N GLY A 40 8.16 17.29 9.16
CA GLY A 40 7.03 17.91 8.48
C GLY A 40 7.08 17.76 6.97
N GLN A 41 8.25 17.97 6.37
CA GLN A 41 8.46 17.78 4.93
C GLN A 41 8.23 16.32 4.51
N LEU A 42 8.76 15.36 5.26
CA LEU A 42 8.55 13.93 5.00
C LEU A 42 7.06 13.57 5.04
N GLN A 43 6.35 14.01 6.07
CA GLN A 43 4.90 13.76 6.20
C GLN A 43 4.09 14.46 5.11
N TRP A 44 4.52 15.63 4.65
CA TRP A 44 3.89 16.33 3.52
C TRP A 44 3.93 15.50 2.23
N PHE A 45 5.08 14.91 1.91
CA PHE A 45 5.20 14.01 0.75
C PHE A 45 4.37 12.74 0.88
N ILE A 46 4.35 12.14 2.07
CA ILE A 46 3.51 10.97 2.37
C ILE A 46 2.02 11.31 2.20
N ALA A 47 1.61 12.50 2.65
CA ALA A 47 0.23 12.96 2.54
C ALA A 47 -0.19 13.16 1.07
N ILE A 48 0.67 13.76 0.24
CA ILE A 48 0.42 13.90 -1.20
C ILE A 48 0.26 12.53 -1.86
N ALA A 49 1.18 11.60 -1.60
CA ALA A 49 1.10 10.24 -2.11
C ALA A 49 -0.21 9.56 -1.68
N GLY A 50 -0.62 9.74 -0.41
CA GLY A 50 -1.87 9.23 0.15
C GLY A 50 -3.11 9.77 -0.56
N ILE A 51 -3.22 11.10 -0.68
CA ILE A 51 -4.36 11.76 -1.32
C ILE A 51 -4.48 11.33 -2.78
N LEU A 52 -3.39 11.42 -3.55
CA LEU A 52 -3.41 11.10 -4.96
C LEU A 52 -3.60 9.61 -5.22
N SER A 53 -3.12 8.72 -4.35
CA SER A 53 -3.43 7.29 -4.45
C SER A 53 -4.92 7.02 -4.29
N SER A 54 -5.60 7.79 -3.42
CA SER A 54 -7.06 7.70 -3.25
C SER A 54 -7.81 8.18 -4.48
N VAL A 55 -7.32 9.25 -5.14
CA VAL A 55 -7.87 9.74 -6.42
C VAL A 55 -7.63 8.74 -7.56
N ALA A 56 -6.47 8.08 -7.58
CA ALA A 56 -6.12 7.09 -8.59
C ALA A 56 -6.96 5.80 -8.50
N LEU A 57 -7.48 5.48 -7.32
CA LEU A 57 -8.22 4.23 -7.08
C LEU A 57 -9.65 4.32 -7.62
N ILE A 58 -9.87 3.78 -8.82
CA ILE A 58 -11.22 3.61 -9.40
C ILE A 58 -12.02 2.50 -8.69
N GLY A 59 -11.34 1.62 -7.95
CA GLY A 59 -11.95 0.64 -7.04
C GLY A 59 -11.21 0.59 -5.72
N ASN A 60 -11.82 1.10 -4.65
CA ASN A 60 -11.25 1.02 -3.30
C ASN A 60 -11.29 -0.43 -2.76
N VAL A 61 -10.64 -0.64 -1.61
CA VAL A 61 -10.55 -1.96 -0.93
C VAL A 61 -11.92 -2.64 -0.84
N SER A 62 -12.97 -1.90 -0.44
CA SER A 62 -14.32 -2.42 -0.28
C SER A 62 -14.93 -2.86 -1.61
N THR A 63 -14.82 -2.05 -2.65
CA THR A 63 -15.30 -2.36 -4.00
C THR A 63 -14.66 -3.64 -4.52
N ILE A 64 -13.33 -3.75 -4.43
CA ILE A 64 -12.60 -4.95 -4.85
C ILE A 64 -13.04 -6.16 -4.02
N THR A 65 -13.12 -6.03 -2.70
CA THR A 65 -13.54 -7.12 -1.79
C THR A 65 -14.90 -7.68 -2.19
N VAL A 66 -15.88 -6.83 -2.48
CA VAL A 66 -17.23 -7.25 -2.89
C VAL A 66 -17.22 -7.99 -4.22
N TYR A 67 -16.61 -7.43 -5.26
CA TYR A 67 -16.61 -8.06 -6.59
C TYR A 67 -15.84 -9.39 -6.61
N VAL A 68 -14.72 -9.45 -5.90
CA VAL A 68 -13.92 -10.67 -5.76
C VAL A 68 -14.69 -11.75 -4.99
N SER A 69 -15.39 -11.38 -3.90
CA SER A 69 -16.21 -12.34 -3.15
C SER A 69 -17.36 -12.94 -3.98
N LYS A 70 -17.83 -12.18 -4.98
CA LYS A 70 -18.86 -12.59 -5.94
C LYS A 70 -18.29 -13.33 -7.17
N ASN A 71 -16.98 -13.54 -7.24
CA ASN A 71 -16.28 -14.11 -8.41
C ASN A 71 -16.58 -13.38 -9.74
N ILE A 72 -16.81 -12.06 -9.69
CA ILE A 72 -17.01 -11.25 -10.89
C ILE A 72 -15.64 -10.79 -11.39
N PRO A 73 -15.21 -11.15 -12.63
CA PRO A 73 -13.84 -10.91 -13.09
C PRO A 73 -13.55 -9.44 -13.50
N ILE A 74 -14.32 -8.48 -12.97
CA ILE A 74 -14.14 -7.04 -13.19
C ILE A 74 -12.89 -6.49 -12.48
N GLN A 75 -12.39 -7.22 -11.47
CA GLN A 75 -11.24 -6.83 -10.66
C GLN A 75 -10.01 -6.49 -11.52
N SER A 76 -9.64 -7.30 -12.51
CA SER A 76 -8.46 -7.03 -13.33
C SER A 76 -8.59 -5.75 -14.15
N ALA A 77 -9.80 -5.39 -14.58
CA ALA A 77 -10.04 -4.12 -15.26
C ALA A 77 -9.92 -2.93 -14.29
N LEU A 78 -10.52 -3.03 -13.09
CA LEU A 78 -10.40 -1.99 -12.06
C LEU A 78 -8.94 -1.80 -11.61
N ASN A 79 -8.21 -2.91 -11.43
CA ASN A 79 -6.79 -2.88 -11.09
C ASN A 79 -5.99 -2.19 -12.21
N PHE A 80 -6.22 -2.57 -13.47
CA PHE A 80 -5.52 -1.99 -14.61
C PHE A 80 -5.74 -0.47 -14.71
N ILE A 81 -7.00 -0.02 -14.64
CA ILE A 81 -7.33 1.41 -14.73
C ILE A 81 -6.74 2.16 -13.55
N SER A 82 -6.84 1.62 -12.33
CA SER A 82 -6.29 2.28 -11.13
C SER A 82 -4.76 2.40 -11.20
N LEU A 83 -4.06 1.37 -11.69
CA LEU A 83 -2.62 1.41 -11.88
C LEU A 83 -2.22 2.40 -12.96
N LEU A 84 -2.94 2.44 -14.09
CA LEU A 84 -2.70 3.41 -15.15
C LEU A 84 -2.92 4.85 -14.66
N ALA A 85 -4.02 5.11 -13.95
CA ALA A 85 -4.30 6.40 -13.33
C ALA A 85 -3.20 6.79 -12.33
N SER A 86 -2.73 5.83 -11.52
CA SER A 86 -1.65 6.07 -10.56
C SER A 86 -0.33 6.42 -11.23
N ALA A 87 -0.01 5.78 -12.36
CA ALA A 87 1.21 6.06 -13.12
C ALA A 87 1.16 7.46 -13.76
N ILE A 88 0.00 7.86 -14.30
CA ILE A 88 -0.22 9.21 -14.85
C ILE A 88 -0.08 10.26 -13.74
N LEU A 89 -0.74 10.06 -12.60
CA LEU A 89 -0.66 10.99 -11.47
C LEU A 89 0.74 11.06 -10.87
N ALA A 90 1.45 9.93 -10.75
CA ALA A 90 2.84 9.90 -10.32
C ALA A 90 3.74 10.72 -11.26
N LEU A 91 3.56 10.58 -12.57
CA LEU A 91 4.29 11.35 -13.58
C LEU A 91 3.98 12.86 -13.45
N ILE A 92 2.72 13.24 -13.24
CA ILE A 92 2.34 14.64 -13.00
C ILE A 92 3.04 15.20 -11.76
N VAL A 93 3.05 14.46 -10.65
CA VAL A 93 3.73 14.86 -9.40
C VAL A 93 5.21 15.08 -9.63
N ILE A 94 5.87 14.13 -10.30
CA ILE A 94 7.32 14.20 -10.60
C ILE A 94 7.67 15.41 -11.46
N ILE A 95 6.82 15.77 -12.43
CA ILE A 95 7.06 16.91 -13.33
C ILE A 95 6.78 18.25 -12.64
N LEU A 96 5.69 18.35 -11.87
CA LEU A 96 5.27 19.62 -11.27
C LEU A 96 6.10 20.03 -10.05
N PHE A 97 6.68 19.06 -9.34
CA PHE A 97 7.53 19.32 -8.17
C PHE A 97 8.91 18.67 -8.39
N PRO A 98 9.82 19.25 -9.18
CA PRO A 98 11.14 18.66 -9.38
C PRO A 98 11.99 18.84 -8.10
N SER A 99 11.96 17.85 -7.21
CA SER A 99 12.84 17.75 -6.02
C SER A 99 13.11 16.27 -5.74
N PHE A 100 14.26 15.91 -5.16
CA PHE A 100 14.66 14.51 -4.93
C PHE A 100 13.57 13.68 -4.21
N ASN A 101 12.98 14.23 -3.15
CA ASN A 101 11.92 13.56 -2.38
C ASN A 101 10.59 13.41 -3.14
N VAL A 102 10.40 14.12 -4.24
CA VAL A 102 9.16 14.06 -5.02
C VAL A 102 9.10 12.80 -5.87
N ILE A 103 10.25 12.36 -6.43
CA ILE A 103 10.30 11.12 -7.22
C ILE A 103 9.85 9.94 -6.37
N ASP A 104 10.38 9.86 -5.15
CA ASP A 104 10.00 8.81 -4.20
C ASP A 104 8.53 8.92 -3.80
N SER A 105 7.99 10.14 -3.65
CA SER A 105 6.57 10.35 -3.35
C SER A 105 5.64 9.88 -4.49
N GLY A 106 6.02 10.10 -5.75
CA GLY A 106 5.28 9.63 -6.93
C GLY A 106 5.30 8.11 -7.04
N ILE A 107 6.44 7.48 -6.73
CA ILE A 107 6.54 6.01 -6.69
C ILE A 107 5.76 5.44 -5.50
N LEU A 108 5.79 6.11 -4.35
CA LEU A 108 5.04 5.74 -3.14
C LEU A 108 3.53 5.78 -3.35
N LEU A 109 3.02 6.74 -4.12
CA LEU A 109 1.63 6.79 -4.57
C LEU A 109 1.23 5.49 -5.27
N VAL A 110 2.03 5.03 -6.24
CA VAL A 110 1.76 3.78 -6.97
C VAL A 110 1.79 2.58 -6.01
N ALA A 111 2.71 2.59 -5.05
CA ALA A 111 2.79 1.56 -4.01
C ALA A 111 1.51 1.50 -3.14
N TYR A 112 0.93 2.64 -2.78
CA TYR A 112 -0.33 2.72 -2.02
C TYR A 112 -1.53 2.22 -2.82
N VAL A 113 -1.57 2.49 -4.13
CA VAL A 113 -2.60 1.92 -5.02
C VAL A 113 -2.47 0.41 -5.07
N ILE A 114 -1.27 -0.11 -5.30
CA ILE A 114 -0.99 -1.56 -5.30
C ILE A 114 -1.40 -2.20 -3.97
N ASN A 115 -1.03 -1.58 -2.84
CA ASN A 115 -1.42 -2.05 -1.51
C ASN A 115 -2.94 -2.20 -1.40
N SER A 116 -3.69 -1.15 -1.75
CA SER A 116 -5.16 -1.14 -1.64
C SER A 116 -5.81 -2.23 -2.50
N LEU A 117 -5.36 -2.37 -3.75
CA LEU A 117 -5.88 -3.40 -4.66
C LEU A 117 -5.56 -4.82 -4.18
N ALA A 118 -4.35 -5.05 -3.67
CA ALA A 118 -3.92 -6.35 -3.16
C ALA A 118 -4.65 -6.72 -1.86
N VAL A 119 -4.85 -5.76 -0.95
CA VAL A 119 -5.63 -5.97 0.28
C VAL A 119 -7.08 -6.32 -0.05
N GLY A 120 -7.72 -5.57 -0.95
CA GLY A 120 -9.09 -5.87 -1.37
C GLY A 120 -9.23 -7.27 -1.97
N ASP A 121 -8.24 -7.72 -2.74
CA ASP A 121 -8.22 -9.08 -3.28
C ASP A 121 -8.09 -10.16 -2.19
N LEU A 122 -7.14 -9.99 -1.26
CA LEU A 122 -6.92 -10.93 -0.17
C LEU A 122 -8.16 -11.09 0.70
N LEU A 123 -8.80 -9.97 1.06
CA LEU A 123 -10.03 -9.97 1.85
C LEU A 123 -11.20 -10.57 1.06
N GLY A 124 -11.37 -10.22 -0.22
CA GLY A 124 -12.44 -10.74 -1.07
C GLY A 124 -12.37 -12.26 -1.26
N ARG A 125 -11.15 -12.83 -1.31
CA ARG A 125 -10.92 -14.28 -1.38
C ARG A 125 -10.91 -14.97 -0.01
N LYS A 126 -11.19 -14.24 1.07
CA LYS A 126 -11.13 -14.74 2.46
C LYS A 126 -9.75 -15.29 2.85
N GLN A 127 -8.68 -14.76 2.26
CA GLN A 127 -7.29 -15.12 2.56
C GLN A 127 -6.76 -14.33 3.76
N PHE A 128 -7.48 -14.39 4.89
CA PHE A 128 -7.21 -13.58 6.09
C PHE A 128 -5.82 -13.79 6.68
N ARG A 129 -5.28 -15.02 6.61
CA ARG A 129 -3.91 -15.31 7.07
C ARG A 129 -2.85 -14.61 6.22
N GLU A 130 -3.04 -14.59 4.90
CA GLU A 130 -2.11 -13.89 4.01
C GLU A 130 -2.26 -12.37 4.15
N TYR A 131 -3.48 -11.86 4.34
CA TYR A 131 -3.69 -10.45 4.71
C TYR A 131 -2.87 -10.05 5.95
N SER A 132 -3.03 -10.75 7.07
CA SER A 132 -2.31 -10.42 8.30
C SER A 132 -0.80 -10.55 8.13
N LYS A 133 -0.33 -11.56 7.40
CA LYS A 133 1.09 -11.72 7.07
C LYS A 133 1.61 -10.54 6.23
N TYR A 134 0.86 -10.10 5.22
CA TYR A 134 1.24 -8.99 4.36
C TYR A 134 1.32 -7.68 5.15
N THR A 135 0.34 -7.41 6.02
CA THR A 135 0.34 -6.26 6.93
C THR A 135 1.56 -6.31 7.87
N ILE A 136 1.77 -7.42 8.58
CA ILE A 136 2.89 -7.55 9.52
C ILE A 136 4.24 -7.40 8.80
N VAL A 137 4.41 -8.04 7.63
CA VAL A 137 5.67 -7.94 6.87
C VAL A 137 5.90 -6.52 6.37
N GLN A 138 4.90 -5.85 5.80
CA GLN A 138 5.03 -4.46 5.33
C GLN A 138 5.42 -3.52 6.49
N LYS A 139 4.80 -3.70 7.66
CA LYS A 139 5.05 -2.87 8.85
C LYS A 139 6.38 -3.20 9.52
N GLY A 140 6.75 -4.48 9.56
CA GLY A 140 8.08 -4.93 10.02
C GLY A 140 9.20 -4.44 9.09
N LEU A 141 8.99 -4.46 7.78
CA LEU A 141 9.91 -3.86 6.81
C LEU A 141 9.97 -2.33 6.96
N THR A 142 8.85 -1.67 7.29
CA THR A 142 8.87 -0.22 7.57
C THR A 142 9.83 0.09 8.72
N LEU A 143 9.78 -0.69 9.81
CA LEU A 143 10.71 -0.54 10.92
C LEU A 143 12.16 -0.89 10.51
N GLY A 144 12.37 -2.07 9.93
CA GLY A 144 13.72 -2.57 9.62
C GLY A 144 14.40 -1.80 8.49
N LEU A 145 13.76 -1.65 7.33
CA LEU A 145 14.29 -0.87 6.21
C LEU A 145 14.30 0.62 6.54
N GLY A 146 13.32 1.13 7.28
CA GLY A 146 13.30 2.53 7.71
C GLY A 146 14.53 2.88 8.55
N PHE A 147 14.89 2.04 9.53
CA PHE A 147 16.13 2.23 10.29
C PHE A 147 17.37 2.08 9.42
N LEU A 148 17.43 1.04 8.59
CA LEU A 148 18.57 0.80 7.71
C LEU A 148 18.84 1.99 6.78
N PHE A 149 17.80 2.49 6.10
CA PHE A 149 17.93 3.61 5.18
C PHE A 149 18.23 4.91 5.90
N TYR A 150 17.60 5.15 7.07
CA TYR A 150 17.89 6.32 7.89
C TYR A 150 19.37 6.39 8.29
N TYR A 151 19.97 5.30 8.77
CA TYR A 151 21.37 5.29 9.19
C TYR A 151 22.37 5.34 8.03
N LEU A 152 22.03 4.78 6.87
CA LEU A 152 22.94 4.74 5.71
C LEU A 152 22.86 6.00 4.83
N PHE A 153 21.68 6.58 4.67
CA PHE A 153 21.39 7.62 3.68
C PHE A 153 20.67 8.84 4.25
N GLY A 154 20.29 8.83 5.53
CA GLY A 154 19.54 9.90 6.17
C GLY A 154 18.02 9.82 5.95
N TYR A 155 17.30 10.85 6.41
CA TYR A 155 15.84 10.84 6.41
C TYR A 155 15.21 10.97 5.01
N GLU A 156 15.94 11.53 4.05
CA GLU A 156 15.48 11.71 2.67
C GLU A 156 15.14 10.37 2.02
N ALA A 157 15.91 9.33 2.34
CA ALA A 157 15.73 8.00 1.76
C ALA A 157 14.57 7.19 2.37
N ILE A 158 13.84 7.74 3.35
CA ILE A 158 12.75 7.04 4.02
C ILE A 158 11.57 6.80 3.08
N LEU A 159 11.24 7.75 2.20
CA LEU A 159 10.17 7.57 1.22
C LEU A 159 10.46 6.37 0.31
N PHE A 160 11.70 6.28 -0.19
CA PHE A 160 12.15 5.15 -0.99
C PHE A 160 12.11 3.83 -0.19
N ALA A 161 12.54 3.85 1.07
CA ALA A 161 12.44 2.67 1.94
C ALA A 161 10.99 2.19 2.08
N LEU A 162 10.03 3.12 2.24
CA LEU A 162 8.60 2.81 2.32
C LEU A 162 8.07 2.12 1.06
N VAL A 163 8.52 2.53 -0.13
CA VAL A 163 8.15 1.86 -1.40
C VAL A 163 8.53 0.37 -1.33
N LEU A 164 9.76 0.07 -0.92
CA LEU A 164 10.27 -1.30 -0.88
C LEU A 164 9.50 -2.22 0.08
N THR A 165 8.87 -1.66 1.12
CA THR A 165 8.07 -2.43 2.08
C THR A 165 6.88 -3.16 1.45
N TYR A 166 6.40 -2.68 0.29
CA TYR A 166 5.24 -3.24 -0.40
C TYR A 166 5.55 -4.45 -1.30
N VAL A 167 6.75 -5.03 -1.20
CA VAL A 167 7.21 -6.17 -2.03
C VAL A 167 6.20 -7.32 -2.17
N LEU A 168 5.52 -7.72 -1.08
CA LEU A 168 4.53 -8.78 -1.13
C LEU A 168 3.26 -8.38 -1.91
N HIS A 169 2.86 -7.11 -1.81
CA HIS A 169 1.71 -6.55 -2.51
C HIS A 169 2.00 -6.46 -4.01
N TYR A 170 3.22 -6.09 -4.41
CA TYR A 170 3.66 -6.13 -5.82
C TYR A 170 3.52 -7.52 -6.40
N LYS A 171 4.05 -8.54 -5.71
CA LYS A 171 3.92 -9.95 -6.12
C LYS A 171 2.45 -10.36 -6.26
N ARG A 172 1.58 -9.88 -5.37
CA ARG A 172 0.15 -10.21 -5.42
C ARG A 172 -0.55 -9.63 -6.64
N ILE A 173 -0.30 -8.37 -6.97
CA ILE A 173 -0.90 -7.72 -8.13
C ILE A 173 -0.51 -8.42 -9.43
N ILE A 174 0.76 -8.80 -9.58
CA ILE A 174 1.23 -9.57 -10.74
C ILE A 174 0.46 -10.90 -10.84
N SER A 175 0.31 -11.61 -9.71
CA SER A 175 -0.45 -12.86 -9.66
C SER A 175 -1.92 -12.68 -10.06
N ILE A 176 -2.55 -11.55 -9.74
CA ILE A 176 -3.95 -11.29 -10.12
C ILE A 176 -4.08 -11.19 -11.64
N PHE A 177 -3.19 -10.45 -12.30
CA PHE A 177 -3.19 -10.33 -13.77
C PHE A 177 -2.91 -11.65 -14.48
N GLN A 178 -2.15 -12.56 -13.87
CA GLN A 178 -1.91 -13.90 -14.40
C GLN A 178 -3.13 -14.82 -14.28
N GLN A 179 -3.95 -14.63 -13.25
CA GLN A 179 -5.10 -15.51 -12.95
C GLN A 179 -6.40 -15.03 -13.59
N VAL A 180 -6.60 -13.72 -13.70
CA VAL A 180 -7.87 -13.13 -14.16
C VAL A 180 -7.57 -12.24 -15.37
N ARG A 181 -8.11 -12.62 -16.53
CA ARG A 181 -7.98 -11.84 -17.77
C ARG A 181 -8.69 -10.50 -17.63
N ILE A 182 -8.09 -9.46 -18.19
CA ILE A 182 -8.69 -8.13 -18.23
C ILE A 182 -9.93 -8.18 -19.15
N ASN A 183 -11.09 -7.78 -18.62
CA ASN A 183 -12.33 -7.69 -19.39
C ASN A 183 -13.04 -6.36 -19.10
N PHE A 184 -12.89 -5.40 -20.03
CA PHE A 184 -13.53 -4.08 -19.92
C PHE A 184 -15.04 -4.09 -20.23
N GLY A 185 -15.57 -5.16 -20.83
CA GLY A 185 -17.00 -5.27 -21.13
C GLY A 185 -17.89 -5.32 -19.89
N LEU A 186 -17.33 -5.68 -18.74
CA LEU A 186 -18.03 -5.73 -17.44
C LEU A 186 -18.15 -4.36 -16.75
N LEU A 187 -17.59 -3.29 -17.33
CA LEU A 187 -17.69 -1.92 -16.83
C LEU A 187 -18.92 -1.17 -17.38
N ARG A 188 -19.72 -1.79 -18.25
CA ARG A 188 -20.94 -1.23 -18.84
C ARG A 188 -22.18 -1.56 -18.02
#